data_AF-G0NX01-F1
#
_entry.id   AF-G0NX01-F1
#
_cell.length_a   1.000
_cell.length_b   1.000
_cell.length_c   1.000
_cell.angle_alpha   90.00
_cell.angle_beta   90.00
_cell.angle_gamma   90.00
#
_symmetry.space_group_name_H-M   'P 1'
#
loop_
_entity.id
_entity.type
_entity.pdbx_description
1 polymer ?
#
loop_
_entity_poly.entity_id
_entity_poly.type
_entity_poly.pdbx_seq_one_letter_code
_entity_poly.pdbx_strand_id
1 'polypeptide(L)'
;MKDQAKKLRAAKERFDFKKGFSVLYSGSSENARKIKTREVEALNKKVDEQDDVIVPALNKKEKKNDQPFEWLCCEKCSEPFSNTETDRIPKVLDGCDHTICLGCIMDLKRPHIVICPICKKMTRFKENLSNSGMKTNFTVFEISRRQTL
;
A
#
# COMPACT_ATOMS: atom_id res chain seq x y z
N MET A 1 9.74 11.15 30.98
CA MET A 1 11.05 10.51 30.72
C MET A 1 10.99 9.42 29.63
N LYS A 2 10.14 8.37 29.75
CA LYS A 2 10.10 7.24 28.78
C LYS A 2 9.53 7.60 27.39
N ASP A 3 8.70 8.65 27.32
CA ASP A 3 7.97 9.03 26.09
C ASP A 3 8.83 9.79 25.06
N GLN A 4 9.82 10.56 25.51
CA GLN A 4 10.77 11.27 24.63
C GLN A 4 11.75 10.31 23.93
N ALA A 5 12.18 9.25 24.61
CA ALA A 5 13.11 8.26 24.03
C ALA A 5 12.47 7.45 22.88
N LYS A 6 11.15 7.19 22.96
CA LYS A 6 10.40 6.50 21.91
C LYS A 6 10.22 7.38 20.66
N LYS A 7 9.95 8.67 20.87
CA LYS A 7 9.87 9.68 19.79
C LYS A 7 11.21 9.89 19.09
N LEU A 8 12.33 9.90 19.83
CA LEU A 8 13.68 9.98 19.25
C LEU A 8 14.05 8.74 18.43
N ARG A 9 13.64 7.52 18.83
CA ARG A 9 13.90 6.29 18.07
C ARG A 9 13.13 6.27 16.74
N ALA A 10 11.84 6.62 16.75
CA ALA A 10 11.04 6.68 15.54
C ALA A 10 11.55 7.76 14.56
N ALA A 11 12.03 8.90 15.07
CA ALA A 11 12.66 9.94 14.25
C ALA A 11 13.99 9.45 13.65
N LYS A 12 14.80 8.69 14.41
CA LYS A 12 16.05 8.10 13.93
C LYS A 12 15.84 7.03 12.86
N GLU A 13 14.84 6.16 13.03
CA GLU A 13 14.48 5.14 12.03
C GLU A 13 13.96 5.76 10.72
N ARG A 14 13.17 6.84 10.79
CA ARG A 14 12.76 7.63 9.60
C ARG A 14 13.94 8.32 8.92
N PHE A 15 14.93 8.79 9.69
CA PHE A 15 16.15 9.41 9.16
C PHE A 15 17.07 8.38 8.47
N ASP A 16 17.22 7.19 9.04
CA ASP A 16 18.05 6.12 8.48
C ASP A 16 17.42 5.52 7.21
N PHE A 17 16.10 5.44 7.12
CA PHE A 17 15.40 5.02 5.89
C PHE A 17 15.62 5.99 4.71
N LYS A 18 15.58 7.30 4.95
CA LYS A 18 15.89 8.32 3.91
C LYS A 18 17.35 8.23 3.45
N LYS A 19 18.29 7.82 4.31
CA LYS A 19 19.71 7.63 3.93
C LYS A 19 19.96 6.36 3.13
N GLY A 20 19.22 5.28 3.38
CA GLY A 20 19.35 3.99 2.67
C GLY A 20 19.13 4.10 1.16
N PHE A 21 18.28 5.03 0.72
CA PHE A 21 18.02 5.28 -0.70
C PHE A 21 19.21 5.93 -1.45
N SER A 22 20.12 6.60 -0.73
CA SER A 22 21.25 7.34 -1.32
C SER A 22 22.45 6.48 -1.73
N VAL A 23 22.51 5.21 -1.30
CA VAL A 23 23.73 4.38 -1.40
C VAL A 23 23.86 3.59 -2.70
N LEU A 24 22.81 3.48 -3.52
CA LEU A 24 22.80 2.60 -4.70
C LEU A 24 23.39 3.19 -6.00
N TYR A 25 24.02 4.38 -5.98
CA TYR A 25 24.51 5.03 -7.21
C TYR A 25 25.90 5.67 -7.05
N SER A 26 26.92 4.84 -6.83
CA SER A 26 28.32 5.26 -6.82
C SER A 26 28.94 5.22 -8.22
N GLY A 27 28.65 6.22 -9.06
CA GLY A 27 29.20 6.29 -10.43
C GLY A 27 29.08 7.66 -11.12
N SER A 28 29.25 8.78 -10.43
CA SER A 28 29.30 10.10 -11.11
C SER A 28 30.18 11.10 -10.34
N SER A 29 30.87 11.97 -11.08
CA SER A 29 31.83 12.97 -10.59
C SER A 29 31.26 13.88 -9.49
N GLU A 30 32.14 14.49 -8.69
CA GLU A 30 31.77 15.32 -7.52
C GLU A 30 30.80 16.47 -7.86
N ASN A 31 30.89 17.05 -9.06
CA ASN A 31 29.94 18.07 -9.53
C ASN A 31 28.55 17.50 -9.83
N ALA A 32 28.46 16.29 -10.41
CA ALA A 32 27.18 15.62 -10.61
C ALA A 32 26.53 15.24 -9.27
N ARG A 33 27.33 14.92 -8.25
CA ARG A 33 26.85 14.66 -6.88
C ARG A 33 26.22 15.91 -6.26
N LYS A 34 26.86 17.09 -6.37
CA LYS A 34 26.35 18.37 -5.84
C LYS A 34 25.06 18.83 -6.53
N ILE A 35 24.95 18.68 -7.86
CA ILE A 35 23.75 19.04 -8.62
C ILE A 35 22.58 18.13 -8.23
N LYS A 36 22.81 16.81 -8.17
CA LYS A 36 21.79 15.83 -7.75
C LYS A 36 21.31 16.06 -6.32
N THR A 37 22.18 16.49 -5.39
CA THR A 37 21.77 16.83 -4.02
C THR A 37 20.80 18.02 -3.99
N ARG A 38 21.08 19.10 -4.74
CA ARG A 38 20.20 20.29 -4.78
C ARG A 38 18.85 20.00 -5.42
N GLU A 39 18.82 19.17 -6.45
CA GLU A 39 17.58 18.75 -7.11
C GLU A 39 16.73 17.87 -6.18
N VAL A 40 17.36 16.94 -5.46
CA VAL A 40 16.69 16.13 -4.43
C VAL A 40 16.18 16.99 -3.27
N GLU A 41 16.95 17.99 -2.83
CA GLU A 41 16.50 18.95 -1.79
C GLU A 41 15.31 19.78 -2.26
N ALA A 42 15.32 20.26 -3.51
CA ALA A 42 14.22 21.02 -4.09
C ALA A 42 12.95 20.16 -4.26
N LEU A 43 13.10 18.89 -4.64
CA LEU A 43 11.98 17.94 -4.73
C LEU A 43 11.44 17.57 -3.34
N ASN A 44 12.30 17.32 -2.37
CA ASN A 44 11.87 17.05 -0.99
C ASN A 44 11.10 18.23 -0.40
N LYS A 45 11.54 19.48 -0.66
CA LYS A 45 10.82 20.68 -0.22
C LYS A 45 9.40 20.73 -0.78
N LYS A 46 9.23 20.39 -2.07
CA LYS A 46 7.89 20.33 -2.70
C LYS A 46 7.02 19.23 -2.10
N VAL A 47 7.62 18.08 -1.74
CA VAL A 47 6.92 16.99 -1.05
C VAL A 47 6.47 17.45 0.35
N ASP A 48 7.35 18.10 1.12
CA ASP A 48 7.04 18.61 2.45
C ASP A 48 5.90 19.66 2.41
N GLU A 49 5.95 20.60 1.45
CA GLU A 49 4.89 21.60 1.22
C GLU A 49 3.54 20.94 0.84
N GLN A 50 3.58 19.82 0.13
CA GLN A 50 2.39 19.08 -0.29
C GLN A 50 1.81 18.22 0.86
N ASP A 51 2.66 17.65 1.71
CA ASP A 51 2.28 16.90 2.90
C ASP A 51 1.60 17.80 3.95
N ASP A 52 2.07 19.03 4.15
CA ASP A 52 1.46 20.01 5.08
C ASP A 52 0.00 20.34 4.74
N VAL A 53 -0.42 20.16 3.48
CA VAL A 53 -1.80 20.37 3.03
C VAL A 53 -2.61 19.07 3.11
N ILE A 54 -2.02 17.96 2.68
CA ILE A 54 -2.72 16.67 2.56
C ILE A 54 -2.94 16.04 3.94
N VAL A 55 -1.93 16.03 4.82
CA VAL A 55 -1.98 15.35 6.12
C VAL A 55 -3.09 15.93 7.02
N PRO A 56 -3.27 17.25 7.18
CA PRO A 56 -4.37 17.79 7.97
C PRO A 56 -5.75 17.56 7.34
N ALA A 57 -5.85 17.51 6.01
CA ALA A 57 -7.11 17.22 5.30
C ALA A 57 -7.54 15.76 5.47
N LEU A 58 -6.58 14.83 5.54
CA LEU A 58 -6.83 13.43 5.89
C LEU A 58 -7.23 13.29 7.37
N ASN A 59 -6.51 13.93 8.29
CA ASN A 59 -6.80 13.86 9.73
C ASN A 59 -8.20 14.39 10.09
N LYS A 60 -8.76 15.35 9.33
CA LYS A 60 -10.13 15.85 9.54
C LYS A 60 -11.21 14.80 9.24
N LYS A 61 -10.90 13.73 8.51
CA LYS A 61 -11.81 12.60 8.26
C LYS A 61 -11.69 11.47 9.29
N GLU A 62 -10.69 11.51 10.18
CA GLU A 62 -10.32 10.42 11.09
C GLU A 62 -10.96 10.48 12.49
N LYS A 63 -12.22 10.93 12.59
CA LYS A 63 -13.02 10.78 13.82
C LYS A 63 -14.37 10.13 13.55
N LYS A 64 -14.35 8.92 12.99
CA LYS A 64 -15.53 8.05 12.92
C LYS A 64 -15.16 6.62 13.29
N ASN A 65 -15.25 6.34 14.60
CA ASN A 65 -15.42 5.03 15.22
C ASN A 65 -14.37 3.97 14.86
N ASP A 66 -14.37 2.84 15.57
CA ASP A 66 -13.45 1.71 15.36
C ASP A 66 -13.70 0.95 14.02
N GLN A 67 -14.17 1.65 12.98
CA GLN A 67 -14.45 1.08 11.67
C GLN A 67 -13.20 1.07 10.78
N PRO A 68 -12.94 -0.03 10.05
CA PRO A 68 -11.94 -0.07 9.01
C PRO A 68 -12.12 1.05 7.99
N PHE A 69 -11.01 1.61 7.51
CA PHE A 69 -11.04 2.52 6.38
C PHE A 69 -11.68 1.84 5.16
N GLU A 70 -12.45 2.58 4.36
CA GLU A 70 -13.15 2.03 3.19
C GLU A 70 -12.22 1.29 2.20
N TRP A 71 -10.99 1.78 2.03
CA TRP A 71 -9.98 1.16 1.16
C TRP A 71 -9.38 -0.14 1.74
N LEU A 72 -9.68 -0.47 3.00
CA LEU A 72 -9.39 -1.76 3.64
C LEU A 72 -10.56 -2.74 3.56
N CYS A 73 -11.63 -2.39 2.86
CA CYS A 73 -12.74 -3.29 2.58
C CYS A 73 -12.75 -3.72 1.12
N CYS A 74 -13.21 -4.94 0.88
CA CYS A 74 -13.41 -5.44 -0.47
C CYS A 74 -14.54 -4.69 -1.17
N GLU A 75 -14.29 -4.04 -2.31
CA GLU A 75 -15.33 -3.29 -3.04
C GLU A 75 -16.50 -4.16 -3.55
N LYS A 76 -16.33 -5.49 -3.61
CA LYS A 76 -17.39 -6.42 -4.03
C LYS A 76 -18.36 -6.78 -2.90
N CYS A 77 -17.84 -7.10 -1.71
CA CYS A 77 -18.66 -7.53 -0.56
C CYS A 77 -18.74 -6.50 0.57
N SER A 78 -18.06 -5.36 0.45
CA SER A 78 -18.00 -4.26 1.45
C SER A 78 -17.45 -4.67 2.81
N GLU A 79 -16.62 -5.69 2.79
CA GLU A 79 -16.30 -6.53 3.93
C GLU A 79 -14.77 -6.42 4.16
N PRO A 80 -14.27 -6.23 5.40
CA PRO A 80 -12.86 -5.95 5.66
C PRO A 80 -11.91 -7.04 5.16
N PHE A 81 -10.77 -6.65 4.60
CA PHE A 81 -9.69 -7.58 4.32
C PHE A 81 -9.09 -8.14 5.61
N SER A 82 -8.52 -9.33 5.51
CA SER A 82 -7.84 -9.97 6.63
C SER A 82 -6.62 -10.74 6.13
N ASN A 83 -5.62 -10.82 7.01
CA ASN A 83 -4.40 -11.58 6.80
C ASN A 83 -4.42 -12.96 7.49
N THR A 84 -5.43 -13.21 8.33
CA THR A 84 -5.64 -14.50 9.02
C THR A 84 -6.67 -15.35 8.30
N GLU A 85 -7.69 -14.72 7.72
CA GLU A 85 -8.77 -15.41 7.00
C GLU A 85 -8.44 -15.55 5.52
N THR A 86 -8.40 -16.80 5.04
CA THR A 86 -7.90 -17.12 3.69
C THR A 86 -8.76 -16.52 2.56
N ASP A 87 -10.07 -16.46 2.74
CA ASP A 87 -11.03 -15.87 1.81
C ASP A 87 -10.98 -14.34 1.82
N ARG A 88 -10.45 -13.74 2.88
CA ARG A 88 -10.32 -12.28 3.03
C ARG A 88 -8.98 -11.73 2.57
N ILE A 89 -8.10 -12.56 2.02
CA ILE A 89 -6.82 -12.14 1.47
C ILE A 89 -7.05 -11.18 0.28
N PRO A 90 -6.54 -9.94 0.31
CA PRO A 90 -6.65 -8.99 -0.79
C PRO A 90 -5.81 -9.44 -1.99
N LYS A 91 -6.45 -9.67 -3.13
CA LYS A 91 -5.84 -10.04 -4.39
C LYS A 91 -6.04 -8.95 -5.44
N VAL A 92 -5.03 -8.73 -6.27
CA VAL A 92 -5.06 -7.76 -7.36
C VAL A 92 -5.43 -8.46 -8.67
N LEU A 93 -6.38 -7.88 -9.41
CA LEU A 93 -6.73 -8.34 -10.76
C LEU A 93 -5.79 -7.71 -11.80
N ASP A 94 -4.95 -8.53 -12.45
CA ASP A 94 -3.95 -8.06 -13.43
C ASP A 94 -4.53 -7.24 -14.61
N GLY A 95 -5.81 -7.42 -14.94
CA GLY A 95 -6.44 -6.63 -16.00
C GLY A 95 -6.81 -5.19 -15.62
N CYS A 96 -6.80 -4.82 -14.33
CA CYS A 96 -7.37 -3.54 -13.89
C CYS A 96 -6.93 -3.00 -12.54
N ASP A 97 -5.97 -3.63 -11.88
CA ASP A 97 -5.38 -3.23 -10.58
C ASP A 97 -6.35 -3.07 -9.40
N HIS A 98 -7.64 -3.42 -9.56
CA HIS A 98 -8.58 -3.44 -8.45
C HIS A 98 -8.25 -4.57 -7.49
N THR A 99 -8.42 -4.30 -6.20
CA THR A 99 -8.18 -5.25 -5.12
C THR A 99 -9.50 -5.85 -4.64
N ILE A 100 -9.58 -7.18 -4.61
CA ILE A 100 -10.78 -7.94 -4.22
C ILE A 100 -10.35 -9.10 -3.32
N CYS A 101 -11.20 -9.50 -2.38
CA CYS A 101 -10.87 -10.62 -1.52
C CYS A 101 -10.89 -11.94 -2.29
N LEU A 102 -10.08 -12.90 -1.84
CA LEU A 102 -9.95 -14.20 -2.50
C LEU A 102 -11.29 -14.95 -2.59
N GLY A 103 -12.14 -14.88 -1.56
CA GLY A 103 -13.47 -15.48 -1.55
C GLY A 103 -14.35 -14.95 -2.68
N CYS A 104 -14.45 -13.62 -2.81
CA CYS A 104 -15.19 -13.00 -3.92
C CYS A 104 -14.64 -13.38 -5.30
N ILE A 105 -13.32 -13.57 -5.42
CA ILE A 105 -12.74 -14.04 -6.67
C ILE A 105 -13.14 -15.49 -6.96
N MET A 106 -13.14 -16.34 -5.93
CA MET A 106 -13.57 -17.74 -6.07
C MET A 106 -15.04 -17.85 -6.47
N ASP A 107 -15.89 -16.91 -6.04
CA ASP A 107 -17.30 -16.83 -6.44
C ASP A 107 -17.47 -16.31 -7.88
N LEU A 108 -16.59 -15.39 -8.31
CA LEU A 108 -16.65 -14.76 -9.63
C LEU A 108 -15.91 -15.55 -10.72
N LYS A 109 -15.08 -16.53 -10.33
CA LYS A 109 -14.26 -17.25 -11.30
C LYS A 109 -15.11 -18.06 -12.25
N ARG A 110 -14.74 -17.96 -13.52
CA ARG A 110 -15.10 -18.88 -14.59
C ARG A 110 -13.84 -19.66 -14.97
N PRO A 111 -13.95 -20.75 -15.75
CA PRO A 111 -12.77 -21.45 -16.25
C PRO A 111 -11.77 -20.46 -16.86
N HIS A 112 -10.57 -20.40 -16.26
CA HIS A 112 -9.43 -19.56 -16.65
C HIS A 112 -9.66 -18.04 -16.65
N ILE A 113 -10.78 -17.52 -16.13
CA ILE A 113 -11.18 -16.13 -16.32
C ILE A 113 -11.87 -15.58 -15.07
N VAL A 114 -11.54 -14.34 -14.70
CA VAL A 114 -12.30 -13.53 -13.74
C VAL A 114 -12.61 -12.17 -14.38
N ILE A 115 -13.85 -11.72 -14.28
CA ILE A 115 -14.28 -10.39 -14.71
C ILE A 115 -14.34 -9.50 -13.48
N CYS A 116 -13.64 -8.36 -13.51
CA CYS A 116 -13.67 -7.39 -12.43
C CYS A 116 -15.11 -6.88 -12.19
N PRO A 117 -15.67 -6.98 -10.98
CA PRO A 117 -17.01 -6.47 -10.69
C PRO A 117 -17.09 -4.95 -10.73
N ILE A 118 -15.96 -4.24 -10.57
CA ILE A 118 -15.87 -2.78 -10.54
C ILE A 118 -15.83 -2.20 -11.95
N CYS A 119 -14.81 -2.56 -12.75
CA CYS A 119 -14.58 -1.96 -14.08
C CYS A 119 -14.84 -2.90 -15.27
N LYS A 120 -15.33 -4.12 -15.02
CA LYS A 120 -15.66 -5.16 -16.03
C LYS A 120 -14.50 -5.62 -16.92
N LYS A 121 -13.26 -5.23 -16.63
CA LYS A 121 -12.07 -5.75 -17.31
C LYS A 121 -11.82 -7.21 -16.94
N MET A 122 -11.30 -7.94 -17.92
CA MET A 122 -11.08 -9.38 -17.85
C MET A 122 -9.65 -9.66 -17.38
N THR A 123 -9.49 -10.61 -16.47
CA THR A 123 -8.20 -11.21 -16.10
C THR A 123 -8.21 -12.68 -16.50
N ARG A 124 -7.20 -13.13 -17.24
CA ARG A 124 -7.04 -14.53 -17.69
C ARG A 124 -5.94 -15.22 -16.89
N PHE A 125 -6.12 -16.50 -16.60
CA PHE A 125 -5.18 -17.32 -15.84
C PHE A 125 -4.79 -18.56 -16.63
N LYS A 126 -3.51 -18.94 -16.59
CA LYS A 126 -2.98 -20.09 -17.35
C LYS A 126 -3.42 -21.44 -16.78
N GLU A 127 -3.69 -21.50 -15.48
CA GLU A 127 -4.06 -22.72 -14.76
C GLU A 127 -5.37 -22.50 -13.97
N ASN A 128 -5.94 -23.58 -13.43
CA ASN A 128 -7.03 -23.48 -12.47
C ASN A 128 -6.59 -22.61 -11.29
N LEU A 129 -7.35 -21.55 -11.00
CA LEU A 129 -7.06 -20.58 -9.94
C LEU A 129 -6.83 -21.27 -8.60
N SER A 130 -5.57 -21.37 -8.20
CA SER A 130 -5.13 -21.67 -6.84
C SER A 130 -4.83 -20.37 -6.09
N ASN A 131 -4.82 -20.41 -4.75
CA ASN A 131 -4.55 -19.25 -3.89
C ASN A 131 -3.19 -18.58 -4.22
N SER A 132 -2.25 -19.34 -4.78
CA SER A 132 -0.89 -18.91 -5.15
C SER A 132 -0.80 -18.26 -6.52
N GLY A 133 -1.78 -18.48 -7.40
CA GLY A 133 -1.73 -18.01 -8.79
C GLY A 133 -2.00 -16.51 -8.97
N MET A 134 -2.54 -15.83 -7.95
CA MET A 134 -2.89 -14.42 -8.01
C MET A 134 -2.01 -13.55 -7.13
N LYS A 135 -1.65 -12.38 -7.64
CA LYS A 135 -0.89 -11.37 -6.91
C LYS A 135 -1.67 -10.89 -5.68
N THR A 136 -1.02 -10.97 -4.53
CA THR A 136 -1.55 -10.40 -3.28
C THR A 136 -1.21 -8.91 -3.24
N ASN A 137 -2.15 -8.08 -2.80
CA ASN A 137 -1.85 -6.70 -2.44
C ASN A 137 -1.20 -6.68 -1.05
N PHE A 138 0.13 -6.80 -0.99
CA PHE A 138 0.85 -6.88 0.29
C PHE A 138 0.70 -5.63 1.17
N THR A 139 0.51 -4.45 0.56
CA THR A 139 0.26 -3.22 1.33
C THR A 139 -1.03 -3.33 2.12
N VAL A 140 -2.13 -3.72 1.46
CA VAL A 140 -3.43 -3.91 2.13
C VAL A 140 -3.38 -5.10 3.10
N PHE A 141 -2.74 -6.21 2.71
CA PHE A 141 -2.58 -7.41 3.54
C PHE A 141 -1.90 -7.10 4.89
N GLU A 142 -0.77 -6.38 4.87
CA GLU A 142 -0.03 -6.04 6.09
C GLU A 142 -0.76 -5.02 6.97
N ILE A 143 -1.48 -4.07 6.37
CA ILE A 143 -2.23 -3.07 7.14
C ILE A 143 -3.46 -3.70 7.80
N SER A 144 -4.08 -4.70 7.15
CA SER A 144 -5.22 -5.45 7.71
C SER A 144 -4.89 -6.12 9.05
N ARG A 145 -3.60 -6.41 9.33
CA ARG A 145 -3.12 -6.93 10.63
C ARG A 145 -3.36 -5.99 11.80
N ARG A 146 -3.40 -4.67 11.55
CA ARG A 146 -3.36 -3.64 12.60
C ARG A 146 -4.74 -3.21 13.10
N GLN A 147 -5.82 -3.74 12.51
CA GLN A 147 -7.20 -3.40 12.85
C GLN A 147 -7.92 -4.50 13.65
N THR A 148 -7.26 -5.63 13.89
CA THR A 148 -7.78 -6.78 14.64
C THR A 148 -7.28 -6.84 16.10
N LEU A 149 -6.78 -5.72 16.66
CA LEU A 149 -6.30 -5.61 18.04
C LEU A 149 -7.04 -4.54 18.83
#